data_AF-A0A2N2YYE9-F1
#
_entry.id   AF-A0A2N2YYE9-F1
#
_cell.length_a   1.000
_cell.length_b   1.000
_cell.length_c   1.000
_cell.angle_alpha   90.00
_cell.angle_beta   90.00
_cell.angle_gamma   90.00
#
_symmetry.space_group_name_H-M   'P 1'
#
loop_
_entity.id
_entity.type
_entity.pdbx_description
1 polymer ?
#
loop_
_entity_poly.entity_id
_entity_poly.type
_entity_poly.pdbx_seq_one_letter_code
_entity_poly.pdbx_strand_id
1 'polypeptide(L)'
;MDKTVRERGRKGRRGRKSQHDLVFKQKVAREYMNGDCSYQQLSVQYGVGRPTICRWVKRFYSELSVSEPTSTEMTDTEKKELEALQRQNAELKKKLEYADLKAIAFETMIDIAEKQFGIAIKKKPGTKQP
;
A
#
# COMPACT_ATOMS: atom_id res chain seq x y z
N MET A 1 29.42 -30.16 52.15
CA MET A 1 28.41 -29.59 51.24
C MET A 1 29.11 -28.55 50.39
N ASP A 2 29.51 -28.97 49.19
CA ASP A 2 30.31 -28.19 48.25
C ASP A 2 29.43 -27.15 47.54
N LYS A 3 29.84 -25.88 47.54
CA LYS A 3 29.11 -24.77 46.91
C LYS A 3 29.88 -24.31 45.68
N THR A 4 29.64 -24.95 44.53
CA THR A 4 30.09 -24.44 43.23
C THR A 4 29.19 -23.29 42.79
N VAL A 5 29.64 -22.06 43.06
CA VAL A 5 29.02 -20.84 42.52
C VAL A 5 29.28 -20.81 41.02
N ARG A 6 28.25 -21.08 40.21
CA ARG A 6 28.28 -20.86 38.76
C ARG A 6 28.30 -19.35 38.50
N GLU A 7 29.46 -18.81 38.11
CA GLU A 7 29.61 -17.42 37.69
C GLU A 7 28.73 -17.12 36.46
N ARG A 8 27.62 -16.43 36.71
CA ARG A 8 26.72 -15.94 35.66
C ARG A 8 27.28 -14.66 35.04
N GLY A 9 27.86 -14.82 33.85
CA GLY A 9 27.75 -13.85 32.75
C GLY A 9 28.66 -12.61 32.80
N ARG A 10 29.38 -12.39 31.69
CA ARG A 10 30.17 -11.17 31.41
C ARG A 10 29.23 -9.98 31.11
N LYS A 11 28.57 -9.43 32.14
CA LYS A 11 27.76 -8.21 32.02
C LYS A 11 28.69 -7.00 32.03
N GLY A 12 28.71 -6.21 30.94
CA GLY A 12 29.44 -4.93 30.88
C GLY A 12 30.57 -4.80 29.85
N ARG A 13 30.89 -5.84 29.06
CA ARG A 13 31.82 -5.66 27.93
C ARG A 13 31.08 -4.99 26.76
N ARG A 14 31.54 -3.82 26.34
CA ARG A 14 31.07 -3.14 25.11
C ARG A 14 31.08 -4.17 23.98
N GLY A 15 29.91 -4.43 23.41
CA GLY A 15 29.74 -5.46 22.38
C GLY A 15 30.64 -5.17 21.17
N ARG A 16 31.01 -6.24 20.45
CA ARG A 16 31.71 -6.12 19.16
C ARG A 16 30.94 -5.16 18.25
N LYS A 17 31.67 -4.22 17.63
CA LYS A 17 31.08 -3.28 16.66
C LYS A 17 30.38 -4.07 15.56
N SER A 18 29.20 -3.61 15.17
CA SER A 18 28.43 -4.23 14.10
C SER A 18 29.19 -4.18 12.78
N GLN A 19 29.29 -5.30 12.09
CA GLN A 19 29.91 -5.38 10.76
C GLN A 19 29.04 -4.80 9.64
N HIS A 20 27.73 -4.68 9.86
CA HIS A 20 26.78 -4.21 8.85
C HIS A 20 26.22 -2.83 9.20
N ASP A 21 26.03 -2.01 8.17
CA ASP A 21 25.42 -0.69 8.26
C ASP A 21 23.92 -0.77 8.65
N LEU A 22 23.39 0.30 9.24
CA LEU A 22 22.01 0.34 9.71
C LEU A 22 21.01 0.24 8.55
N VAL A 23 21.24 0.98 7.47
CA VAL A 23 20.34 1.03 6.30
C VAL A 23 20.21 -0.35 5.67
N PHE A 24 21.34 -1.05 5.54
CA PHE A 24 21.37 -2.41 5.03
C PHE A 24 20.53 -3.37 5.87
N LYS A 25 20.66 -3.32 7.20
CA LYS A 25 19.88 -4.21 8.07
C LYS A 25 18.38 -3.93 8.02
N GLN A 26 18.00 -2.66 7.91
CA GLN A 26 16.59 -2.26 7.77
C GLN A 26 16.01 -2.75 6.45
N LYS A 27 16.78 -2.65 5.35
CA LYS A 27 16.38 -3.19 4.04
C LYS A 27 16.10 -4.70 4.13
N VAL A 28 17.05 -5.48 4.65
CA VAL A 28 16.90 -6.94 4.80
C VAL A 28 15.72 -7.30 5.70
N ALA A 29 15.51 -6.55 6.79
CA ALA A 29 14.37 -6.78 7.68
C ALA A 29 13.03 -6.47 6.99
N ARG A 30 12.96 -5.42 6.17
CA ARG A 30 11.75 -5.03 5.44
C ARG A 30 11.37 -6.06 4.37
N GLU A 31 12.34 -6.55 3.59
CA GLU A 31 12.09 -7.61 2.59
C GLU A 31 11.53 -8.89 3.22
N TYR A 32 11.96 -9.22 4.45
CA TYR A 32 11.35 -10.31 5.21
C TYR A 32 9.90 -10.00 5.63
N MET A 33 9.65 -8.79 6.17
CA MET A 33 8.30 -8.42 6.65
C MET A 33 7.26 -8.32 5.54
N ASN A 34 7.67 -7.87 4.35
CA ASN A 34 6.81 -7.80 3.18
C ASN A 34 6.36 -9.19 2.68
N GLY A 35 7.02 -10.27 3.14
CA GLY A 35 6.72 -11.63 2.72
C GLY A 35 7.39 -12.05 1.41
N ASP A 36 8.25 -11.21 0.83
CA ASP A 36 8.92 -11.46 -0.46
C ASP A 36 9.93 -12.61 -0.37
N CYS A 37 10.61 -12.75 0.76
CA CYS A 37 11.70 -13.72 0.95
C CYS A 37 11.69 -14.38 2.34
N SER A 38 11.96 -15.68 2.38
CA SER A 38 12.24 -16.42 3.61
C SER A 38 13.62 -16.08 4.19
N TYR A 39 13.84 -16.38 5.47
CA TYR A 39 15.15 -16.24 6.11
C TYR A 39 16.28 -16.98 5.38
N GLN A 40 15.98 -18.14 4.76
CA GLN A 40 16.97 -18.91 4.01
C GLN A 40 17.33 -18.21 2.71
N GLN A 41 16.34 -17.71 1.97
CA GLN A 41 16.55 -16.95 0.73
C GLN A 41 17.38 -15.68 1.00
N LEU A 42 17.04 -14.92 2.04
CA LEU A 42 17.80 -13.73 2.43
C LEU A 42 19.24 -14.09 2.86
N SER A 43 19.42 -15.25 3.49
CA SER A 43 20.76 -15.71 3.89
C SER A 43 21.65 -16.00 2.69
N VAL A 44 21.10 -16.64 1.65
CA VAL A 44 21.81 -16.92 0.39
C VAL A 44 22.05 -15.62 -0.39
N GLN A 45 21.03 -14.78 -0.54
CA GLN A 45 21.08 -13.55 -1.33
C GLN A 45 22.11 -12.55 -0.79
N TYR A 46 22.17 -12.38 0.53
CA TYR A 46 23.01 -11.38 1.17
C TYR A 46 24.28 -11.95 1.80
N GLY A 47 24.47 -13.27 1.77
CA GLY A 47 25.60 -13.95 2.42
C GLY A 47 25.63 -13.77 3.95
N VAL A 48 24.49 -13.41 4.56
CA VAL A 48 24.38 -13.18 6.00
C VAL A 48 23.81 -14.42 6.66
N GLY A 49 24.42 -14.87 7.76
CA GLY A 49 23.90 -16.02 8.49
C GLY A 49 22.47 -15.80 9.00
N ARG A 50 21.60 -16.78 8.81
CA ARG A 50 20.20 -16.76 9.26
C ARG A 50 19.98 -16.24 10.71
N PRO A 51 20.77 -16.63 11.73
CA PRO A 51 20.59 -16.09 13.09
C PRO A 51 20.79 -14.58 13.20
N THR A 52 21.66 -14.02 12.36
CA THR A 52 21.92 -12.58 12.30
C THR A 52 20.74 -11.86 11.68
N ILE A 53 20.16 -12.41 10.61
CA ILE A 53 18.96 -11.88 9.97
C ILE A 53 17.77 -11.91 10.93
N CYS A 54 17.54 -13.03 11.62
CA CYS A 54 16.49 -13.13 12.65
C CYS A 54 16.64 -12.06 13.74
N ARG A 55 17.87 -11.76 14.16
CA ARG A 55 18.14 -10.69 15.13
C ARG A 55 17.79 -9.30 14.59
N TRP A 56 18.06 -9.03 13.32
CA TRP A 56 17.71 -7.77 12.69
C TRP A 56 16.20 -7.63 12.54
N VAL A 57 15.52 -8.66 12.00
CA VAL A 57 14.06 -8.70 11.89
C VAL A 57 13.41 -8.46 13.25
N LYS A 58 13.85 -9.17 14.30
CA LYS A 58 13.32 -8.97 15.66
C LYS A 58 13.56 -7.56 16.20
N ARG A 59 14.71 -6.96 15.90
CA ARG A 59 15.05 -5.60 16.32
C ARG A 59 14.16 -4.55 15.64
N PHE A 60 13.91 -4.72 14.36
CA PHE A 60 13.09 -3.80 13.57
C PHE A 60 11.62 -4.22 13.51
N TYR A 61 11.22 -5.27 14.24
CA TYR A 61 9.86 -5.80 14.16
C TYR A 61 8.84 -4.73 14.52
N SER A 62 8.98 -4.07 15.66
CA SER A 62 8.06 -3.00 16.09
C SER A 62 8.06 -1.77 15.16
N GLU A 63 9.20 -1.46 14.55
CA GLU A 63 9.34 -0.29 13.65
C GLU A 63 8.74 -0.57 12.27
N LEU A 64 8.83 -1.82 11.79
CA LEU A 64 8.39 -2.23 10.46
C LEU A 64 7.04 -2.95 10.47
N SER A 65 6.58 -3.44 11.62
CA SER A 65 5.25 -4.03 11.81
C SER A 65 4.15 -2.98 11.87
N VAL A 66 4.44 -1.71 11.56
CA VAL A 66 3.42 -0.71 11.20
C VAL A 66 2.90 -1.04 9.78
N SER A 67 2.58 -2.31 9.56
CA SER A 67 1.70 -2.76 8.51
C SER A 67 0.32 -2.83 9.14
N GLU A 68 -0.49 -1.83 8.77
CA GLU A 68 -1.90 -1.66 9.11
C GLU A 68 -2.19 -1.23 10.56
N PRO A 69 -2.80 -0.05 10.77
CA PRO A 69 -3.60 0.16 11.97
C PRO A 69 -4.85 -0.73 11.91
N THR A 70 -4.68 -2.04 12.05
CA THR A 70 -5.78 -2.92 12.44
C THR A 70 -6.05 -2.68 13.93
N SER A 71 -7.27 -2.23 14.22
CA SER A 71 -7.82 -1.90 15.53
C SER A 71 -7.39 -0.57 16.15
N THR A 72 -7.62 0.53 15.45
CA THR A 72 -8.31 1.64 16.14
C THR A 72 -9.79 1.40 15.97
N GLU A 73 -10.49 1.08 17.06
CA GLU A 73 -11.95 1.18 17.09
C GLU A 73 -12.30 2.58 16.59
N MET A 74 -12.85 2.67 15.38
CA MET A 74 -13.27 3.96 14.83
C MET A 74 -14.23 4.57 15.85
N THR A 75 -13.91 5.79 16.27
CA THR A 75 -14.78 6.57 17.13
C THR A 75 -16.13 6.71 16.44
N ASP A 76 -17.23 6.77 17.19
CA ASP A 76 -18.58 6.83 16.57
C ASP A 76 -18.76 8.06 15.66
N THR A 77 -17.94 9.09 15.84
CA THR A 77 -17.83 10.25 14.95
C THR A 77 -17.23 9.89 13.59
N GLU A 78 -16.13 9.16 13.55
CA GLU A 78 -15.46 8.74 12.30
C GLU A 78 -16.35 7.80 11.48
N LYS A 79 -17.11 6.91 12.13
CA LYS A 79 -18.08 6.05 11.46
C LYS A 79 -19.17 6.85 10.76
N LYS A 80 -19.73 7.86 11.43
CA LYS A 80 -20.76 8.73 10.86
C LYS A 80 -20.23 9.55 9.69
N GLU A 81 -19.01 10.06 9.80
CA GLU A 81 -18.35 10.78 8.71
C GLU A 81 -18.10 9.87 7.51
N LEU A 82 -17.63 8.64 7.73
CA LEU A 82 -17.45 7.65 6.66
C LEU A 82 -18.77 7.31 5.97
N GLU A 83 -19.84 7.10 6.71
CA GLU A 83 -21.16 6.85 6.14
C GLU A 83 -21.66 8.05 5.32
N ALA A 84 -21.50 9.27 5.84
CA ALA A 84 -21.86 10.49 5.12
C ALA A 84 -21.06 10.63 3.82
N LEU A 85 -19.76 10.36 3.87
CA LEU A 85 -18.86 10.40 2.72
C LEU A 85 -19.22 9.32 1.67
N GLN A 86 -19.59 8.11 2.12
CA GLN A 86 -20.05 7.04 1.25
C GLN A 86 -21.37 7.39 0.55
N ARG A 87 -22.32 8.02 1.28
CA ARG A 87 -23.58 8.50 0.70
C ARG A 87 -23.35 9.57 -0.36
N GLN A 88 -22.48 10.54 -0.07
CA GLN A 88 -22.12 11.58 -1.05
C GLN A 88 -21.47 10.96 -2.29
N ASN A 89 -20.56 10.00 -2.12
CA ASN A 89 -19.94 9.31 -3.25
C ASN A 89 -20.96 8.53 -4.08
N ALA A 90 -21.93 7.87 -3.45
CA ALA A 90 -23.00 7.17 -4.17
C ALA A 90 -23.88 8.14 -4.96
N GLU A 91 -24.25 9.28 -4.38
CA GLU A 91 -25.04 10.31 -5.05
C GLU A 91 -24.29 10.94 -6.23
N LEU A 92 -23.01 11.27 -6.03
CA LEU A 92 -22.16 11.82 -7.08
C LEU A 92 -21.97 10.85 -8.24
N LYS A 93 -21.75 9.56 -7.95
CA LYS A 93 -21.69 8.51 -8.99
C LYS A 93 -22.98 8.42 -9.79
N LYS A 94 -24.14 8.43 -9.12
CA LYS A 94 -25.44 8.40 -9.81
C LYS A 94 -25.67 9.63 -10.70
N LYS A 95 -25.25 10.83 -10.26
CA LYS A 95 -25.31 12.06 -11.07
C LYS A 95 -24.41 11.98 -12.29
N LEU A 96 -23.22 11.41 -12.14
CA LEU A 96 -22.27 11.19 -13.23
C LEU A 96 -22.85 10.22 -14.26
N GLU A 97 -23.36 9.07 -13.82
CA GLU A 97 -24.02 8.09 -14.69
C GLU A 97 -25.21 8.69 -15.45
N TYR A 98 -26.04 9.49 -14.77
CA TYR A 98 -27.17 10.17 -15.41
C TYR A 98 -26.70 11.19 -16.47
N ALA A 99 -25.64 11.94 -16.20
CA ALA A 99 -25.07 12.90 -17.15
C ALA A 99 -24.51 12.19 -18.38
N ASP A 100 -23.81 11.07 -18.19
CA ASP A 100 -23.27 10.24 -19.28
C ASP A 100 -24.39 9.65 -20.14
N LEU A 101 -25.43 9.07 -19.50
CA LEU A 101 -26.61 8.57 -20.20
C LEU A 101 -27.31 9.68 -21.01
N LYS A 102 -27.43 10.87 -20.43
CA LYS A 102 -28.03 12.04 -21.10
C LYS A 102 -27.20 12.48 -22.31
N ALA A 103 -25.88 12.48 -22.19
CA ALA A 103 -24.98 12.80 -23.31
C ALA A 103 -25.12 11.78 -24.45
N ILE A 104 -25.11 10.48 -24.11
CA ILE A 104 -25.33 9.40 -25.10
C ILE A 104 -26.70 9.55 -25.77
N ALA A 105 -27.76 9.82 -25.00
CA ALA A 105 -29.09 10.01 -25.54
C ALA A 105 -29.15 11.19 -26.52
N PHE A 106 -28.54 12.33 -26.19
CA PHE A 106 -28.47 13.45 -27.12
C PHE A 106 -27.66 13.14 -28.37
N GLU A 107 -26.53 12.45 -28.24
CA GLU A 107 -25.73 12.02 -29.40
C GLU A 107 -26.55 11.15 -30.35
N THR A 108 -27.28 10.17 -29.80
CA THR A 108 -28.15 9.30 -30.61
C THR A 108 -29.32 10.05 -31.24
N MET A 109 -29.89 11.04 -30.54
CA MET A 109 -30.96 11.88 -31.07
C MET A 109 -30.46 12.73 -32.25
N ILE A 110 -29.24 13.26 -32.16
CA ILE A 110 -28.61 13.99 -33.26
C ILE A 110 -28.44 13.06 -34.46
N ASP A 111 -27.89 11.86 -34.27
CA ASP A 111 -27.70 10.89 -35.36
C ASP A 111 -29.02 10.50 -36.05
N ILE A 112 -30.11 10.36 -35.29
CA ILE A 112 -31.45 10.09 -35.86
C ILE A 112 -31.93 11.29 -36.68
N ALA A 113 -31.77 12.51 -36.16
CA ALA A 113 -32.18 13.73 -36.86
C ALA A 113 -31.40 13.93 -38.17
N GLU A 114 -30.08 13.69 -38.17
CA GLU A 114 -29.26 13.75 -39.38
C GLU A 114 -29.75 12.76 -40.45
N LYS A 115 -30.08 11.52 -40.03
CA LYS A 115 -30.59 10.47 -40.92
C LYS A 115 -31.97 10.80 -41.49
N GLN A 116 -32.89 11.33 -40.67
CA GLN A 116 -34.26 11.60 -41.09
C GLN A 116 -34.39 12.85 -41.96
N PHE A 117 -33.65 13.91 -41.64
CA PHE A 117 -33.79 15.22 -42.29
C PHE A 117 -32.69 15.52 -43.32
N GLY A 118 -31.67 14.66 -43.44
CA GLY A 118 -30.59 14.82 -44.43
C GLY A 118 -29.70 16.06 -44.20
N ILE A 119 -29.77 16.65 -43.01
CA ILE A 119 -28.98 17.80 -42.58
C ILE A 119 -27.80 17.34 -41.73
N ALA A 120 -26.62 17.92 -41.96
CA ALA A 120 -25.43 17.66 -41.14
C ALA A 120 -25.42 18.61 -39.93
N ILE A 121 -25.65 18.07 -38.73
CA ILE A 121 -25.71 18.82 -37.47
C ILE A 121 -24.38 18.70 -36.72
N LYS A 122 -23.74 17.54 -36.74
CA LYS A 122 -22.39 17.32 -36.20
C LYS A 122 -21.33 17.90 -37.13
N LYS A 123 -20.33 18.56 -36.53
CA LYS A 123 -19.11 18.93 -37.26
C LYS A 123 -18.41 17.66 -37.74
N LYS A 124 -18.06 17.61 -39.03
CA LYS A 124 -17.17 16.56 -39.54
C LYS A 124 -15.81 16.68 -38.83
N PRO A 125 -15.21 15.58 -38.36
CA PRO A 125 -13.83 15.61 -37.88
C PRO A 125 -12.93 15.99 -39.06
N GLY A 126 -12.46 17.24 -39.09
CA GLY A 126 -11.80 17.84 -40.25
C GLY A 126 -10.42 18.41 -39.92
N THR A 127 -9.41 17.79 -40.54
CA THR A 127 -8.02 18.19 -40.85
C THR A 127 -7.09 18.66 -39.72
N LYS A 128 -5.96 17.91 -39.57
CA LYS A 128 -4.76 18.30 -38.79
C LYS A 128 -4.44 19.77 -39.04
N GLN A 129 -4.41 20.56 -37.97
CA GLN A 129 -3.82 21.89 -38.00
C GLN A 129 -2.29 21.73 -38.13
N PRO A 130 -1.60 22.54 -38.97
CA PRO A 130 -0.15 22.46 -39.17
C PRO A 130 0.66 22.78 -37.92
#